data_AF-A0A352SDM0-F1
#
_entry.id   AF-A0A352SDM0-F1
#
_cell.length_a   1.000
_cell.length_b   1.000
_cell.length_c   1.000
_cell.angle_alpha   90.00
_cell.angle_beta   90.00
_cell.angle_gamma   90.00
#
_symmetry.space_group_name_H-M   'P 1'
#
loop_
_entity.id
_entity.type
_entity.pdbx_description
1 polymer ?
#
loop_
_entity_poly.entity_id
_entity_poly.type
_entity_poly.pdbx_seq_one_letter_code
_entity_poly.pdbx_strand_id
1 'polypeptide(L)'
;WAAQHHRKIRAALLAAPADLENPMPAGYPTHATLDEHGWLPIPRRPLPFPSIVGASRNDPLARFDRVEQMARDWGSKLVDLGEVGHLNPAAGYGEWPYAMTLVERLMRRA
;
A
#
# COMPACT_ATOMS: atom_id res chain seq x y z
N TRP A 1 8.56 5.39 7.88
CA TRP A 1 7.77 5.91 9.03
C TRP A 1 7.62 4.92 10.19
N ALA A 2 6.88 3.81 10.05
CA ALA A 2 6.55 2.93 11.20
C ALA A 2 7.77 2.33 11.92
N ALA A 3 8.87 2.10 11.20
CA ALA A 3 10.13 1.64 11.79
C ALA A 3 10.91 2.73 12.56
N GLN A 4 10.60 4.02 12.34
CA GLN A 4 11.35 5.17 12.87
C GLN A 4 10.57 5.95 13.94
N HIS A 5 9.25 5.79 14.01
CA HIS A 5 8.39 6.51 14.95
C HIS A 5 7.57 5.57 15.83
N HIS A 6 7.51 5.88 17.12
CA HIS A 6 6.91 5.04 18.16
C HIS A 6 5.64 5.65 18.74
N ARG A 7 4.70 6.05 17.86
CA ARG A 7 3.36 6.49 18.28
C ARG A 7 2.41 5.30 18.38
N LYS A 8 1.44 5.38 19.29
CA LYS A 8 0.35 4.41 19.36
C LYS A 8 -0.54 4.53 18.11
N ILE A 9 -0.38 3.60 17.18
CA ILE A 9 -1.26 3.44 16.01
C ILE A 9 -2.22 2.30 16.30
N ARG A 10 -3.52 2.55 16.10
CA ARG A 10 -4.56 1.54 16.30
C ARG A 10 -4.51 0.48 15.21
N ALA A 11 -4.46 0.91 13.95
CA ALA A 11 -4.34 0.07 12.77
C ALA A 11 -4.01 0.91 11.53
N ALA A 12 -3.68 0.27 10.39
CA ALA A 12 -3.52 0.93 9.10
C ALA A 12 -4.25 0.20 7.95
N LEU A 13 -4.83 0.98 7.04
CA LEU A 13 -5.29 0.51 5.73
C LEU A 13 -4.36 1.11 4.68
N LEU A 14 -3.67 0.26 3.92
CA LEU A 14 -2.76 0.62 2.84
C LEU A 14 -3.47 0.32 1.52
N ALA A 15 -3.79 1.35 0.75
CA ALA A 15 -4.57 1.23 -0.48
C ALA A 15 -3.66 1.32 -1.71
N ALA A 16 -3.61 0.23 -2.50
CA ALA A 16 -2.85 0.16 -3.75
C ALA A 16 -1.41 0.71 -3.63
N PRO A 17 -0.57 0.18 -2.70
CA PRO A 17 0.79 0.68 -2.55
C PRO A 17 1.60 0.47 -3.84
N ALA A 18 2.27 1.54 -4.31
CA ALA A 18 3.09 1.50 -5.51
C ALA A 18 4.38 0.70 -5.32
N ASP A 19 4.88 0.10 -6.41
CA ASP A 19 6.16 -0.57 -6.45
C ASP A 19 7.28 0.36 -6.86
N LEU A 20 7.78 1.13 -5.89
CA LEU A 20 8.83 2.13 -6.10
C LEU A 20 10.17 1.51 -6.53
N GLU A 21 10.36 0.21 -6.31
CA GLU A 21 11.60 -0.52 -6.65
C GLU A 21 11.66 -0.93 -8.12
N ASN A 22 10.58 -0.75 -8.90
CA ASN A 22 10.55 -0.90 -10.35
C ASN A 22 10.37 0.46 -11.05
N PRO A 23 10.90 0.65 -12.27
CA PRO A 23 10.83 1.95 -12.93
C PRO A 23 9.37 2.40 -13.11
N MET A 24 9.07 3.60 -12.60
CA MET A 24 7.75 4.19 -12.68
C MET A 24 7.48 4.78 -14.08
N PRO A 25 6.21 4.96 -14.49
CA PRO A 25 5.88 5.61 -15.75
C PRO A 25 6.43 7.03 -15.87
N ALA A 26 6.51 7.55 -17.10
CA ALA A 26 6.90 8.94 -17.34
C ALA A 26 6.02 9.92 -16.55
N GLY A 27 6.66 10.94 -15.95
CA GLY A 27 6.00 11.90 -15.06
C GLY A 27 6.11 11.57 -13.57
N TYR A 28 6.58 10.38 -13.20
CA TYR A 28 6.94 10.02 -11.83
C TYR A 28 8.44 10.24 -11.55
N PRO A 29 8.85 10.35 -10.27
CA PRO A 29 10.25 10.43 -9.91
C PRO A 29 11.07 9.26 -10.44
N THR A 30 12.33 9.54 -10.82
CA THR A 30 13.25 8.49 -11.22
C THR A 30 13.66 7.63 -10.02
N HIS A 31 14.16 6.42 -10.26
CA HIS A 31 14.75 5.58 -9.19
C HIS A 31 15.86 6.28 -8.43
N ALA A 32 16.74 7.02 -9.12
CA ALA A 32 17.80 7.78 -8.47
C ALA A 32 17.23 8.85 -7.51
N THR A 33 16.19 9.56 -7.95
CA THR A 33 15.49 10.54 -7.10
C THR A 33 14.82 9.88 -5.88
N LEU A 34 14.22 8.70 -6.07
CA LEU A 34 13.59 7.96 -4.97
C LEU A 34 14.64 7.48 -3.95
N ASP A 35 15.78 6.98 -4.42
CA ASP A 35 16.89 6.55 -3.57
C ASP A 35 17.51 7.72 -2.79
N GLU A 36 17.82 8.83 -3.47
CA GLU A 36 18.36 10.04 -2.87
C GLU A 36 17.48 10.59 -1.73
N HIS A 37 16.16 10.45 -1.85
CA HIS A 37 15.19 10.90 -0.84
C HIS A 37 14.76 9.80 0.14
N GLY A 38 15.40 8.64 0.15
CA GLY A 38 15.18 7.57 1.12
C GLY A 38 13.85 6.83 0.98
N TRP A 39 13.27 6.81 -0.23
CA TRP A 39 12.10 6.00 -0.56
C TRP A 39 12.46 4.54 -0.87
N LEU A 40 13.74 4.29 -1.18
CA LEU A 40 14.29 2.98 -1.50
C LEU A 40 15.33 2.53 -0.45
N PRO A 41 15.44 1.21 -0.20
CA PRO A 41 14.48 0.17 -0.58
C PRO A 41 13.17 0.29 0.23
N ILE A 42 12.10 -0.32 -0.27
CA ILE A 42 10.84 -0.40 0.48
C ILE A 42 11.08 -1.25 1.74
N PRO A 43 10.75 -0.80 2.95
CA PRO A 43 11.00 -1.57 4.16
C PRO A 43 10.31 -2.94 4.15
N ARG A 44 11.07 -4.02 4.37
CA ARG A 44 10.58 -5.43 4.34
C ARG A 44 10.48 -6.02 5.74
N ARG A 45 9.73 -5.36 6.64
CA ARG A 45 9.57 -5.79 8.04
C ARG A 45 8.11 -5.71 8.49
N PRO A 46 7.67 -6.59 9.40
CA PRO A 46 6.32 -6.54 9.93
C PRO A 46 5.98 -5.19 10.55
N LEU A 47 4.78 -4.70 10.28
CA LEU A 47 4.27 -3.50 10.92
C LEU A 47 3.96 -3.79 12.40
N PRO A 48 4.27 -2.87 13.33
CA PRO A 48 4.04 -3.09 14.76
C PRO A 48 2.56 -2.90 15.17
N PHE A 49 1.63 -2.93 14.22
CA PHE A 49 0.20 -2.76 14.43
C PHE A 49 -0.61 -3.51 13.36
N PRO A 50 -1.89 -3.84 13.64
CA PRO A 50 -2.77 -4.48 12.68
C PRO A 50 -2.88 -3.68 11.38
N SER A 51 -2.80 -4.38 10.24
CA SER A 51 -2.87 -3.72 8.93
C SER A 51 -3.58 -4.56 7.88
N ILE A 52 -4.22 -3.86 6.93
CA ILE A 52 -4.74 -4.42 5.67
C ILE A 52 -4.03 -3.72 4.51
N VAL A 53 -3.66 -4.49 3.49
CA VAL A 53 -3.23 -3.99 2.18
C VAL A 53 -4.32 -4.32 1.17
N GLY A 54 -4.87 -3.32 0.51
CA GLY A 54 -5.74 -3.48 -0.65
C GLY A 54 -4.89 -3.51 -1.92
N ALA A 55 -5.01 -4.57 -2.73
CA ALA A 55 -4.27 -4.75 -3.97
C ALA A 55 -5.21 -4.80 -5.17
N SER A 56 -4.82 -4.13 -6.25
CA SER A 56 -5.52 -4.15 -7.53
C SER A 56 -4.79 -5.03 -8.52
N ARG A 57 -5.55 -5.76 -9.35
CA ARG A 57 -5.01 -6.69 -10.35
C ARG A 57 -4.48 -6.01 -11.60
N ASN A 58 -4.89 -4.75 -11.84
CA ASN A 58 -4.53 -3.96 -13.01
C ASN A 58 -3.95 -2.58 -12.64
N ASP A 59 -3.28 -2.47 -11.49
CA ASP A 59 -2.62 -1.22 -11.09
C ASP A 59 -1.42 -0.92 -12.00
N PRO A 60 -1.37 0.24 -12.67
CA PRO A 60 -0.24 0.62 -13.52
C PRO A 60 1.06 0.89 -12.73
N LEU A 61 0.99 1.10 -11.41
CA LEU A 61 2.13 1.43 -10.56
C LEU A 61 2.64 0.26 -9.71
N ALA A 62 1.92 -0.86 -9.69
CA ALA A 62 2.37 -2.07 -9.01
C ALA A 62 1.70 -3.32 -9.57
N ARG A 63 2.48 -4.37 -9.81
CA ARG A 63 1.90 -5.68 -10.10
C ARG A 63 1.29 -6.29 -8.84
N PHE A 64 0.21 -7.04 -9.00
CA PHE A 64 -0.49 -7.68 -7.87
C PHE A 64 0.42 -8.58 -7.03
N ASP A 65 1.26 -9.39 -7.67
CA ASP A 65 2.23 -10.30 -7.02
C ASP A 65 3.24 -9.53 -6.15
N ARG A 66 3.64 -8.34 -6.59
CA ARG A 66 4.49 -7.46 -5.80
C ARG A 66 3.79 -6.96 -4.55
N VAL A 67 2.57 -6.44 -4.70
CA VAL A 67 1.79 -5.91 -3.56
C VAL A 67 1.47 -7.03 -2.56
N GLU A 68 1.19 -8.23 -3.06
CA GLU A 68 1.04 -9.42 -2.22
C GLU A 68 2.31 -9.69 -1.42
N GLN A 69 3.50 -9.62 -2.04
CA GLN A 69 4.76 -9.78 -1.32
C GLN A 69 4.97 -8.69 -0.27
N MET A 70 4.68 -7.42 -0.59
CA MET A 70 4.72 -6.33 0.40
C MET A 70 3.81 -6.60 1.59
N ALA A 71 2.58 -7.05 1.33
CA ALA A 71 1.63 -7.41 2.39
C ALA A 71 2.17 -8.53 3.29
N ARG A 72 2.81 -9.57 2.70
CA ARG A 72 3.50 -10.63 3.46
C ARG A 72 4.62 -10.07 4.32
N ASP A 73 5.50 -9.26 3.74
CA ASP A 73 6.67 -8.70 4.45
C ASP A 73 6.23 -7.80 5.62
N TRP A 74 5.13 -7.07 5.45
CA TRP A 74 4.55 -6.20 6.47
C TRP A 74 3.66 -6.93 7.48
N GLY A 75 3.43 -8.24 7.32
CA GLY A 75 2.50 -9.00 8.16
C GLY A 75 1.05 -8.51 8.05
N SER A 76 0.71 -7.87 6.93
CA SER A 76 -0.60 -7.32 6.65
C SER A 76 -1.54 -8.38 6.07
N LYS A 77 -2.84 -8.20 6.30
CA LYS A 77 -3.86 -8.94 5.57
C LYS A 77 -3.98 -8.38 4.15
N LEU A 78 -3.86 -9.22 3.15
CA LEU A 78 -4.15 -8.84 1.77
C LEU A 78 -5.67 -8.87 1.52
N VAL A 79 -6.18 -7.85 0.83
CA VAL A 79 -7.51 -7.81 0.24
C VAL A 79 -7.35 -7.54 -1.25
N ASP A 80 -7.77 -8.51 -2.05
CA ASP A 80 -7.90 -8.34 -3.49
C ASP A 80 -9.10 -7.45 -3.80
N LEU A 81 -8.85 -6.32 -4.46
CA LEU A 81 -9.86 -5.33 -4.83
C LEU A 81 -10.43 -5.59 -6.24
N GLY A 82 -9.89 -6.56 -6.98
CA GLY A 82 -10.21 -6.77 -8.39
C GLY A 82 -9.46 -5.77 -9.28
N GLU A 83 -10.11 -5.32 -10.36
CA GLU A 83 -9.52 -4.46 -11.38
C GLU A 83 -9.88 -2.98 -11.16
N VAL A 84 -9.27 -2.36 -10.15
CA VAL A 84 -9.60 -1.00 -9.69
C VAL A 84 -8.56 0.05 -10.09
N GLY A 85 -7.60 -0.30 -10.96
CA GLY A 85 -6.46 0.55 -11.30
C GLY A 85 -5.64 0.91 -10.06
N HIS A 86 -5.19 2.16 -9.97
CA HIS A 86 -4.47 2.69 -8.79
C HIS A 86 -5.42 3.30 -7.73
N LEU A 87 -6.72 2.95 -7.76
CA LEU A 87 -7.73 3.41 -6.81
C LEU A 87 -7.75 4.95 -6.59
N ASN A 88 -7.51 5.70 -7.66
CA ASN A 88 -7.49 7.16 -7.68
C ASN A 88 -8.63 7.71 -8.56
N PRO A 89 -8.88 9.03 -8.56
CA PRO A 89 -9.94 9.62 -9.38
C PRO A 89 -9.78 9.35 -10.88
N ALA A 90 -8.55 9.29 -11.38
CA ALA A 90 -8.27 8.96 -12.78
C ALA A 90 -8.68 7.52 -13.15
N ALA A 91 -8.67 6.61 -12.18
CA ALA A 91 -9.18 5.24 -12.30
C ALA A 91 -10.70 5.14 -12.06
N GLY A 92 -11.40 6.26 -11.85
CA GLY A 92 -12.84 6.30 -11.56
C GLY A 92 -13.21 6.22 -10.08
N TYR A 93 -12.22 6.32 -9.18
CA TYR A 93 -12.43 6.21 -7.72
C TYR A 93 -12.32 7.58 -7.05
N GLY A 94 -13.48 8.15 -6.72
CA GLY A 94 -13.60 9.32 -5.83
C GLY A 94 -13.85 8.85 -4.40
N GLU A 95 -15.13 8.70 -4.04
CA GLU A 95 -15.49 8.04 -2.79
C GLU A 95 -15.18 6.55 -2.85
N TRP A 96 -14.66 6.00 -1.73
CA TRP A 96 -14.39 4.58 -1.59
C TRP A 96 -15.14 4.00 -0.38
N PRO A 97 -16.45 3.74 -0.48
CA PRO A 97 -17.26 3.24 0.65
C PRO A 97 -16.73 1.94 1.26
N TYR A 98 -16.13 1.07 0.43
CA TYR A 98 -15.56 -0.19 0.92
C TYR A 98 -14.37 0.01 1.87
N ALA A 99 -13.69 1.17 1.82
CA ALA A 99 -12.67 1.54 2.81
C ALA A 99 -13.21 1.45 4.24
N MET A 100 -14.44 1.93 4.45
CA MET A 100 -15.07 1.95 5.77
C MET A 100 -15.29 0.54 6.30
N THR A 101 -15.75 -0.38 5.44
CA THR A 101 -15.86 -1.80 5.80
C THR A 101 -14.52 -2.41 6.21
N LEU A 102 -13.42 -2.04 5.53
CA LEU A 102 -12.08 -2.51 5.87
C LEU A 102 -11.55 -1.90 7.18
N VAL A 103 -11.80 -0.60 7.40
CA VAL A 103 -11.46 0.10 8.64
C VAL A 103 -12.20 -0.51 9.83
N GLU A 104 -13.50 -0.76 9.72
CA GLU A 104 -14.27 -1.43 10.77
C GLU A 104 -13.73 -2.84 11.09
N ARG A 105 -13.33 -3.60 10.07
CA ARG A 105 -12.69 -4.92 10.25
C ARG A 105 -11.37 -4.81 11.01
N LEU A 106 -10.58 -3.76 10.78
CA LEU A 106 -9.36 -3.48 11.54
C LEU A 106 -9.67 -3.10 12.99
N MET A 107 -10.68 -2.26 13.21
CA MET A 107 -11.04 -1.76 14.55
C MET A 107 -11.55 -2.87 15.48
N ARG A 108 -12.20 -3.90 14.94
CA ARG A 108 -12.65 -5.08 15.71
C ARG A 108 -11.52 -6.02 16.14
N ARG A 109 -10.33 -5.89 15.56
CA ARG A 109 -9.20 -6.82 15.77
C ARG A 109 -8.04 -6.22 16.58
N ALA A 110 -7.97 -4.90 16.65
CA ALA A 110 -6.98 -4.20 17.46
C ALA A 110 -7.38 -4.24 18.94
#